data_AF-S0GRR6-F1
#
_entry.id   AF-S0GRR6-F1
#
_cell.length_a   1.000
_cell.length_b   1.000
_cell.length_c   1.000
_cell.angle_alpha   90.00
_cell.angle_beta   90.00
_cell.angle_gamma   90.00
#
_symmetry.space_group_name_H-M   'P 1'
#
loop_
_entity.id
_entity.type
_entity.pdbx_description
1 polymer ?
#
loop_
_entity_poly.entity_id
_entity_poly.type
_entity_poly.pdbx_seq_one_letter_code
_entity_poly.pdbx_strand_id
1 'polypeptide(L)'
;MTTKERNEFESFKRKLQEDPVFRISFFGDLRVDMDNVGNVMERMNLQNEAENKFVCQHLGIEYKKEDFEVSEEDLAEEWAKGLPDKR
;
A
#
# COMPACT_ATOMS: atom_id res chain seq x y z
N MET A 1 11.71 3.10 4.25
CA MET A 1 10.98 2.87 5.53
C MET A 1 11.77 1.91 6.40
N THR A 2 11.86 2.17 7.70
CA THR A 2 12.48 1.24 8.67
C THR A 2 11.55 0.09 9.02
N THR A 3 12.07 -1.01 9.57
CA THR A 3 11.25 -2.17 10.00
C THR A 3 10.18 -1.79 11.03
N LYS A 4 10.49 -0.83 11.93
CA LYS A 4 9.54 -0.37 12.94
C LYS A 4 8.38 0.41 12.30
N GLU A 5 8.70 1.37 11.44
CA GLU A 5 7.71 2.15 10.69
C GLU A 5 6.84 1.24 9.81
N ARG A 6 7.43 0.20 9.21
CA ARG A 6 6.66 -0.79 8.42
C ARG A 6 5.67 -1.56 9.29
N ASN A 7 6.08 -2.00 10.47
CA ASN A 7 5.17 -2.70 11.39
C ASN A 7 4.04 -1.80 11.88
N GLU A 8 4.32 -0.53 12.14
CA GLU A 8 3.31 0.47 12.52
C GLU A 8 2.33 0.73 11.37
N PHE A 9 2.84 0.88 10.14
CA PHE A 9 2.03 1.01 8.94
C PHE A 9 1.10 -0.18 8.73
N GLU A 10 1.62 -1.41 8.76
CA GLU A 10 0.81 -2.62 8.56
C GLU A 10 -0.23 -2.81 9.68
N SER A 11 0.13 -2.49 10.93
CA SER A 11 -0.80 -2.53 12.05
C SER A 11 -1.94 -1.53 11.90
N PHE A 12 -1.63 -0.32 11.43
CA PHE A 12 -2.65 0.71 11.17
C PHE A 12 -3.54 0.34 9.98
N LYS A 13 -2.95 -0.19 8.91
CA LYS A 13 -3.69 -0.69 7.74
C LYS A 13 -4.64 -1.81 8.12
N ARG A 14 -4.22 -2.74 8.97
CA ARG A 14 -5.10 -3.80 9.51
C ARG A 14 -6.27 -3.20 10.30
N LYS A 15 -6.02 -2.20 11.15
CA LYS A 15 -7.10 -1.51 11.88
C LYS A 15 -8.12 -0.86 10.94
N LEU A 16 -7.67 -0.24 9.84
CA LEU A 16 -8.55 0.31 8.81
C LEU A 16 -9.36 -0.77 8.08
N GLN A 17 -8.85 -1.99 7.95
CA GLN A 17 -9.59 -3.11 7.36
C GLN A 17 -10.60 -3.72 8.34
N GLU A 18 -10.27 -3.77 9.63
CA GLU A 18 -11.11 -4.33 10.69
C GLU A 18 -12.29 -3.41 11.05
N ASP A 19 -12.15 -2.09 10.91
CA ASP A 19 -13.19 -1.11 11.19
C ASP A 19 -13.53 -0.27 9.94
N PRO A 20 -14.56 -0.68 9.16
CA PRO A 20 -15.01 0.06 7.98
C PRO A 20 -15.52 1.46 8.28
N VAL A 21 -16.11 1.70 9.46
CA VAL A 21 -16.65 3.02 9.82
C VAL A 21 -15.49 3.97 10.09
N PHE A 22 -14.51 3.52 10.87
CA PHE A 22 -13.28 4.27 11.10
C PHE A 22 -12.54 4.54 9.79
N ARG A 23 -12.49 3.57 8.87
CA ARG A 23 -11.87 3.77 7.55
C ARG A 23 -12.55 4.88 6.75
N ILE A 24 -13.88 4.88 6.69
CA ILE A 24 -14.64 5.91 5.97
C ILE A 24 -14.38 7.29 6.60
N SER A 25 -14.41 7.39 7.93
CA SER A 25 -14.11 8.65 8.62
C SER A 25 -12.66 9.10 8.41
N PHE A 26 -11.71 8.18 8.41
CA PHE A 26 -10.28 8.47 8.24
C PHE A 26 -9.96 8.99 6.83
N PHE A 27 -10.48 8.34 5.80
CA PHE A 27 -10.28 8.76 4.41
C PHE A 27 -11.32 9.76 3.91
N GLY A 28 -12.24 10.24 4.74
CA GLY A 28 -13.33 11.13 4.34
C GLY A 28 -12.85 12.44 3.70
N ASP A 29 -11.69 12.93 4.12
CA ASP A 29 -11.07 14.14 3.59
C ASP A 29 -10.09 13.87 2.42
N LEU A 30 -9.83 12.59 2.11
CA LEU A 30 -8.94 12.22 1.01
C LEU A 30 -9.63 12.49 -0.32
N ARG A 31 -9.20 13.56 -1.00
CA ARG A 31 -9.63 13.87 -2.36
C ARG A 31 -8.58 13.40 -3.36
N VAL A 32 -8.97 12.44 -4.19
CA VAL A 32 -8.17 11.99 -5.34
C VAL A 32 -8.92 12.38 -6.60
N ASP A 33 -8.35 13.26 -7.41
CA ASP A 33 -8.90 13.60 -8.72
C ASP A 33 -8.67 12.41 -9.67
N MET A 34 -9.76 11.77 -10.09
CA MET A 34 -9.73 10.60 -10.98
C MET A 34 -10.63 10.80 -12.21
N ASP A 35 -11.15 12.00 -12.44
CA ASP A 35 -12.19 12.25 -13.44
C ASP A 35 -11.68 12.04 -14.88
N ASN A 36 -10.37 12.16 -15.09
CA ASN A 36 -9.72 11.98 -16.40
C ASN A 36 -8.99 10.65 -16.58
N VAL A 37 -9.06 9.73 -15.61
CA VAL A 37 -8.33 8.45 -15.67
C VAL A 37 -9.26 7.39 -16.26
N GLY A 38 -9.13 7.12 -17.56
CA GLY A 38 -9.97 6.16 -18.28
C GLY A 38 -9.69 4.69 -17.95
N ASN A 39 -8.50 4.37 -17.42
CA ASN A 39 -8.09 3.01 -17.10
C ASN A 39 -8.40 2.67 -15.63
N VAL A 40 -9.16 1.60 -15.42
CA VAL A 40 -9.55 1.11 -14.08
C VAL A 40 -8.33 0.73 -13.24
N MET A 41 -7.31 0.13 -13.83
CA MET A 41 -6.10 -0.28 -13.12
C MET A 41 -5.28 0.91 -12.66
N GLU A 42 -5.16 1.94 -13.51
CA GLU A 42 -4.47 3.19 -13.16
C GLU A 42 -5.22 3.93 -12.06
N ARG A 43 -6.56 3.95 -12.09
CA ARG A 43 -7.38 4.51 -11.00
C ARG A 43 -7.14 3.80 -9.67
N MET A 44 -7.13 2.47 -9.68
CA MET A 44 -6.86 1.68 -8.47
C MET A 44 -5.47 1.95 -7.91
N ASN A 45 -4.46 2.05 -8.77
CA ASN A 45 -3.10 2.36 -8.35
C ASN A 45 -2.99 3.77 -7.75
N LEU A 46 -3.57 4.79 -8.40
CA LEU A 46 -3.59 6.16 -7.89
C LEU A 46 -4.31 6.27 -6.55
N GLN A 47 -5.44 5.57 -6.39
CA GLN A 47 -6.17 5.58 -5.14
C GLN A 47 -5.38 4.89 -4.02
N ASN A 48 -4.77 3.74 -4.30
CA ASN A 48 -3.93 3.03 -3.34
C ASN A 48 -2.69 3.85 -2.94
N GLU A 49 -2.08 4.55 -3.91
CA GLU A 49 -0.97 5.47 -3.65
C GLU A 49 -1.38 6.61 -2.72
N ALA A 50 -2.53 7.25 -3.00
CA ALA A 50 -3.08 8.31 -2.18
C ALA A 50 -3.42 7.83 -0.76
N GLU A 51 -4.03 6.65 -0.61
CA GLU A 51 -4.32 6.04 0.70
C GLU A 51 -3.03 5.77 1.49
N ASN A 52 -2.02 5.13 0.86
CA ASN A 52 -0.74 4.83 1.53
C ASN A 52 -0.02 6.11 1.95
N LYS A 53 -0.01 7.13 1.10
CA LYS A 53 0.58 8.44 1.42
C LYS A 53 -0.12 9.10 2.60
N PHE A 54 -1.45 9.07 2.64
CA PHE A 54 -2.24 9.64 3.72
C PHE A 54 -2.00 8.91 5.05
N VAL A 55 -1.88 7.59 5.02
CA VAL A 55 -1.50 6.79 6.20
C VAL A 55 -0.10 7.14 6.68
N CYS A 56 0.89 7.24 5.78
CA CYS A 56 2.25 7.65 6.17
C CYS A 56 2.27 9.04 6.81
N GLN A 57 1.54 10.00 6.24
CA GLN A 57 1.40 11.34 6.82
C GLN A 57 0.78 11.31 8.21
N HIS A 58 -0.27 10.50 8.42
CA HIS A 58 -0.90 10.34 9.73
C HIS A 58 0.05 9.75 10.78
N LEU A 59 0.89 8.81 10.37
CA LEU A 59 1.87 8.14 11.23
C LEU A 59 3.17 8.95 11.40
N GLY A 60 3.34 10.06 10.68
CA GLY A 60 4.59 10.84 10.69
C GLY A 60 5.76 10.14 9.99
N ILE A 61 5.46 9.19 9.10
CA ILE A 61 6.45 8.42 8.34
C ILE A 61 6.71 9.11 7.01
N GLU A 62 7.98 9.19 6.60
CA GLU A 62 8.34 9.66 5.27
C GLU A 62 7.82 8.68 4.21
N TYR A 63 6.93 9.14 3.34
CA TYR A 63 6.44 8.34 2.22
C TYR A 63 7.49 8.26 1.12
N LYS A 64 7.94 7.05 0.79
CA LYS A 64 8.76 6.75 -0.40
C LYS A 64 8.04 5.72 -1.22
N LYS A 65 7.90 5.95 -2.52
CA LYS A 65 7.12 5.08 -3.41
C LYS A 65 7.74 3.68 -3.48
N GLU A 66 9.07 3.62 -3.43
CA GLU A 66 9.88 2.41 -3.47
C GLU A 66 9.61 1.47 -2.27
N ASP A 67 9.12 2.00 -1.14
CA ASP A 67 8.75 1.17 0.02
C ASP A 67 7.44 0.39 -0.20
N PHE A 68 6.66 0.73 -1.23
CA PHE A 68 5.36 0.15 -1.55
C PHE A 68 5.33 -0.55 -2.91
N GLU A 69 6.30 -0.26 -3.78
CA GLU A 69 6.50 -1.02 -5.00
C GLU A 69 7.07 -2.39 -4.67
N VAL A 70 6.40 -3.43 -5.14
CA VAL A 70 6.90 -4.79 -5.07
C VAL A 70 7.63 -5.06 -6.37
N SER A 71 8.94 -5.28 -6.30
CA SER A 71 9.72 -5.73 -7.45
C SER A 71 9.22 -7.10 -7.89
N GLU A 72 8.78 -7.21 -9.14
CA GLU A 72 8.38 -8.50 -9.73
C GLU A 72 9.52 -9.51 -9.71
N GLU A 73 10.77 -9.03 -9.82
CA GLU A 73 11.98 -9.83 -9.77
C GLU A 73 12.21 -10.40 -8.36
N ASP A 74 12.08 -9.56 -7.32
CA ASP A 74 12.22 -10.02 -5.93
C ASP A 74 11.12 -11.02 -5.56
N LEU A 75 9.89 -10.78 -6.06
CA LEU A 75 8.76 -11.69 -5.83
C LEU A 75 8.99 -13.03 -6.55
N ALA A 76 9.50 -13.00 -7.78
CA ALA A 76 9.83 -14.19 -8.55
C ALA A 76 10.98 -14.97 -7.90
N GLU A 77 11.99 -14.30 -7.34
CA GLU A 77 13.09 -14.94 -6.63
C GLU A 77 12.61 -15.62 -5.34
N GLU A 78 11.76 -14.96 -4.55
CA GLU A 78 11.13 -15.56 -3.37
C GLU A 78 10.27 -16.78 -3.72
N TRP A 79 9.54 -16.72 -4.84
CA TRP A 79 8.76 -17.87 -5.31
C TRP A 79 9.64 -19.00 -5.81
N ALA A 80 10.75 -18.68 -6.48
CA ALA A 80 11.71 -19.65 -6.99
C ALA A 80 12.39 -20.44 -5.85
N LYS A 81 12.62 -19.83 -4.68
CA LYS A 81 13.15 -20.51 -3.48
C LYS A 81 12.24 -21.64 -2.98
N GLY A 82 10.94 -21.59 -3.29
CA GLY A 82 9.97 -22.62 -2.94
C GLY A 82 9.82 -23.75 -3.98
N LEU A 83 10.45 -23.62 -5.16
CA LEU A 83 10.35 -24.64 -6.19
C LEU A 83 11.25 -25.84 -5.86
N PRO A 84 10.75 -27.07 -5.96
CA PRO A 84 11.60 -28.25 -5.84
C PRO A 84 12.63 -28.23 -6.96
N ASP A 85 13.89 -28.52 -6.62
CA ASP A 85 14.95 -28.70 -7.62
C ASP A 85 14.48 -29.71 -8.66
N LYS A 86 14.57 -29.33 -9.94
CA LYS A 86 14.34 -30.25 -11.05
C LYS A 86 15.42 -31.34 -10.99
N ARG A 87 15.08 -32.47 -10.35
CA ARG A 87 15.80 -33.74 -10.51
C ARG A 87 15.62 -34.29 -11.91
#